data_AF-A0A369QK34-F1
#
_entry.id   AF-A0A369QK34-F1
#
_cell.length_a   1.000
_cell.length_b   1.000
_cell.length_c   1.000
_cell.angle_alpha   90.00
_cell.angle_beta   90.00
_cell.angle_gamma   90.00
#
_symmetry.space_group_name_H-M   'P 1'
#
loop_
_entity.id
_entity.type
_entity.pdbx_description
1 polymer ?
#
loop_
_entity_poly.entity_id
_entity_poly.type
_entity_poly.pdbx_seq_one_letter_code
_entity_poly.pdbx_strand_id
1 'polypeptide(L)'
;MLAYLKAQYNFRVPSQVSWLGTGIDTVRTFRNIHSTALKQTKTDLLDYVSGEYHLNGQDIFKIAPDLSEERITDPVVKSQLQAKFARFKQKNNLISSKGKLIPDSLFMHYSPQQ
;
A
#
# COMPACT_ATOMS: atom_id res chain seq x y z
N MET A 1 5.65 6.53 15.01
CA MET A 1 7.05 6.92 15.28
C MET A 1 7.29 8.42 15.08
N LEU A 2 7.28 8.95 13.85
CA LEU A 2 7.54 10.39 13.60
C LEU A 2 6.52 11.35 14.21
N ALA A 3 5.23 10.99 14.19
CA ALA A 3 4.19 11.78 14.85
C ALA A 3 4.40 11.88 16.37
N TYR A 4 4.87 10.80 17.00
CA TYR A 4 5.21 10.77 18.42
C TYR A 4 6.46 11.63 18.72
N LEU A 5 7.50 11.52 17.89
CA LEU A 5 8.71 12.34 18.03
C LEU A 5 8.42 13.84 17.87
N LYS A 6 7.57 14.21 16.91
CA LYS A 6 7.08 15.58 16.75
C LYS A 6 6.36 16.06 18.02
N ALA A 7 5.48 15.23 18.57
CA ALA A 7 4.65 15.58 19.72
C ALA A 7 5.45 15.69 21.03
N GLN A 8 6.47 14.84 21.26
CA GLN A 8 7.18 14.78 22.55
C GLN A 8 8.59 15.33 22.58
N TYR A 9 9.25 15.46 21.43
CA TYR A 9 10.68 15.83 21.39
C TYR A 9 10.96 17.05 20.52
N ASN A 10 9.92 17.85 20.21
CA ASN A 10 9.99 19.04 19.35
C ASN A 10 10.70 18.78 18.00
N PHE A 11 10.60 17.53 17.52
CA PHE A 11 11.30 17.06 16.34
C PHE A 11 10.69 17.67 15.08
N ARG A 12 11.51 18.34 14.26
CA ARG A 12 11.06 18.95 13.00
C ARG A 12 10.79 17.86 11.97
N VAL A 13 9.55 17.78 11.49
CA VAL A 13 9.14 16.87 10.42
C VAL A 13 8.73 17.65 9.17
N PRO A 14 8.95 17.10 7.97
CA PRO A 14 8.47 17.71 6.73
C PRO A 14 6.95 17.81 6.71
N SER A 15 6.43 18.86 6.06
CA SER A 15 4.99 19.02 5.82
C SER A 15 4.45 18.04 4.77
N GLN A 16 5.33 17.49 3.92
CA GLN A 16 4.98 16.54 2.87
C GLN A 16 6.00 15.40 2.82
N VAL A 17 5.52 14.16 2.69
CA VAL A 17 6.32 12.93 2.78
C VAL A 17 6.02 12.03 1.58
N SER A 18 6.99 11.21 1.17
CA SER A 18 6.87 10.27 0.04
C SER A 18 6.33 8.89 0.40
N TRP A 19 6.33 8.51 1.69
CA TRP A 19 5.83 7.19 2.09
C TRP A 19 4.30 7.16 2.05
N LEU A 20 3.75 6.04 1.57
CA LEU A 20 2.31 5.80 1.43
C LEU A 20 1.68 5.19 2.68
N GLY A 21 2.48 4.90 3.71
CA GLY A 21 2.04 4.24 4.92
C GLY A 21 1.11 5.11 5.77
N THR A 22 -0.05 4.57 6.11
CA THR A 22 -0.87 5.05 7.22
C THR A 22 -0.31 4.48 8.53
N GLY A 23 -0.63 5.11 9.66
CA GLY A 23 -0.18 4.63 10.98
C GLY A 23 -0.58 3.19 11.28
N ILE A 24 -0.06 2.66 12.40
CA ILE A 24 -0.41 1.32 12.87
C ILE A 24 -1.90 1.29 13.22
N ASP A 25 -2.63 0.31 12.69
CA ASP A 25 -4.01 0.08 13.04
C ASP A 25 -4.08 -0.56 14.44
N THR A 26 -4.88 0.03 15.33
CA THR A 26 -4.95 -0.34 16.76
C THR A 26 -6.31 -0.94 17.14
N VAL A 27 -7.17 -1.22 16.15
CA VAL A 27 -8.44 -1.89 16.44
C VAL A 27 -8.22 -3.33 16.89
N ARG A 28 -9.14 -3.81 17.73
CA ARG A 28 -9.09 -5.15 18.33
C ARG A 28 -9.65 -6.24 17.42
N THR A 29 -10.47 -5.87 16.44
CA THR A 29 -11.06 -6.79 15.47
C THR A 29 -10.24 -6.78 14.19
N PHE A 30 -10.11 -7.94 13.54
CA PHE A 30 -9.48 -8.00 12.23
C PHE A 30 -10.24 -7.09 11.26
N ARG A 31 -9.49 -6.20 10.62
CA ARG A 31 -9.94 -5.44 9.46
C ARG A 31 -8.73 -5.16 8.58
N ASN A 32 -8.99 -5.06 7.30
CA ASN A 32 -8.03 -4.49 6.37
C ASN A 32 -8.73 -3.35 5.63
N ILE A 33 -8.23 -2.12 5.80
CA ILE A 33 -8.72 -0.93 5.11
C ILE A 33 -7.81 -0.53 3.94
N HIS A 34 -6.79 -1.34 3.66
CA HIS A 34 -5.77 -1.07 2.66
C HIS A 34 -6.05 -1.84 1.37
N SER A 35 -5.39 -1.38 0.32
CA SER A 35 -5.32 -2.11 -0.94
C SER A 35 -3.92 -1.97 -1.50
N THR A 36 -3.23 -3.11 -1.65
CA THR A 36 -1.84 -3.15 -2.06
C THR A 36 -1.58 -4.37 -2.92
N ALA A 37 -0.64 -4.23 -3.86
CA ALA A 37 -0.14 -5.39 -4.59
C ALA A 37 1.01 -6.03 -3.83
N LEU A 38 1.12 -7.35 -3.92
CA LEU A 38 2.24 -8.13 -3.41
C LEU A 38 3.05 -8.65 -4.61
N LYS A 39 4.35 -8.85 -4.42
CA LYS A 39 5.23 -9.47 -5.41
C LYS A 39 5.92 -10.65 -4.78
N GLN A 40 5.70 -11.84 -5.33
CA GLN A 40 6.44 -13.03 -4.94
C GLN A 40 7.84 -13.04 -5.57
N THR A 41 7.95 -12.60 -6.83
CA THR A 41 9.21 -12.48 -7.56
C THR A 41 9.43 -11.05 -8.05
N LYS A 42 10.66 -10.72 -8.46
CA LYS A 42 10.97 -9.40 -9.03
C LYS A 42 10.18 -9.12 -10.31
N THR A 43 9.88 -10.16 -11.08
CA THR A 43 9.28 -10.10 -12.42
C THR A 43 7.76 -10.08 -12.38
N ASP A 44 7.15 -10.78 -11.43
CA ASP A 44 5.72 -11.06 -11.47
C ASP A 44 4.94 -10.26 -10.44
N LEU A 45 4.00 -9.46 -10.93
CA LEU A 45 3.04 -8.70 -10.16
C LEU A 45 1.65 -9.28 -10.42
N LEU A 46 1.33 -10.36 -9.72
CA LEU A 46 0.09 -11.14 -9.89
C LEU A 46 -0.83 -11.08 -8.66
N ASP A 47 -0.26 -10.75 -7.50
CA ASP A 47 -0.95 -10.73 -6.22
C ASP A 47 -1.49 -9.33 -5.88
N TYR A 48 -2.76 -9.27 -5.47
CA TYR A 48 -3.39 -8.02 -5.06
C TYR A 48 -4.36 -8.23 -3.90
N VAL A 49 -4.10 -7.54 -2.79
CA VAL A 49 -4.94 -7.55 -1.59
C VAL A 49 -5.78 -6.28 -1.56
N SER A 50 -7.09 -6.40 -1.35
CA SER A 50 -7.98 -5.28 -1.09
C SER A 50 -9.03 -5.68 -0.07
N GLY A 51 -8.97 -5.06 1.12
CA GLY A 51 -9.79 -5.48 2.24
C GLY A 51 -9.47 -6.92 2.65
N GLU A 52 -10.51 -7.72 2.90
CA GLU A 52 -10.40 -9.12 3.30
C GLU A 52 -10.19 -10.06 2.10
N TYR A 53 -9.88 -9.54 0.91
CA TYR A 53 -9.75 -10.37 -0.28
C TYR A 53 -8.37 -10.26 -0.90
N HIS A 54 -7.86 -11.41 -1.32
CA HIS A 54 -6.61 -11.56 -2.06
C HIS A 54 -6.90 -12.15 -3.44
N LEU A 55 -6.46 -11.46 -4.49
CA LEU A 55 -6.39 -11.97 -5.86
C LEU A 55 -4.99 -12.52 -6.09
N ASN A 56 -4.86 -13.79 -6.43
CA ASN A 56 -3.62 -14.41 -6.90
C ASN A 56 -3.86 -14.94 -8.33
N GLY A 57 -3.37 -14.20 -9.33
CA GLY A 57 -3.56 -14.55 -10.74
C GLY A 57 -5.04 -14.56 -11.15
N GLN A 58 -5.64 -15.75 -11.23
CA GLN A 58 -7.05 -15.96 -11.57
C GLN A 58 -7.92 -16.35 -10.37
N ASP A 59 -7.31 -16.70 -9.26
CA ASP A 59 -7.99 -17.18 -8.08
C ASP A 59 -8.17 -16.06 -7.06
N ILE A 60 -9.26 -16.15 -6.30
CA ILE A 60 -9.55 -15.23 -5.22
C ILE A 60 -9.68 -15.99 -3.90
N PHE A 61 -9.18 -15.36 -2.86
CA PHE A 61 -9.16 -15.89 -1.51
C PHE A 61 -9.76 -14.86 -0.56
N LYS A 62 -10.48 -15.34 0.45
CA LYS A 62 -10.86 -14.54 1.61
C LYS A 62 -9.82 -14.74 2.71
N ILE A 63 -9.36 -13.64 3.28
CA ILE A 63 -8.41 -13.61 4.38
C ILE A 63 -9.22 -13.62 5.68
N ALA A 64 -9.01 -14.64 6.50
CA ALA A 64 -9.64 -14.77 7.81
C ALA A 64 -8.84 -14.02 8.90
N PRO A 65 -9.41 -13.80 10.11
CA PRO A 65 -8.74 -13.10 11.20
C PRO A 65 -7.43 -13.73 11.67
N ASP A 66 -7.25 -15.03 11.47
CA ASP A 66 -6.02 -15.78 11.74
C ASP A 66 -4.99 -15.68 10.60
N LEU A 67 -5.28 -14.83 9.60
CA LEU A 67 -4.50 -14.64 8.37
C LEU A 67 -4.45 -15.86 7.46
N SER A 68 -5.31 -16.86 7.69
CA SER A 68 -5.49 -17.96 6.74
C SER A 68 -6.23 -17.47 5.50
N GLU A 69 -5.97 -18.13 4.38
CA GLU A 69 -6.62 -17.85 3.10
C GLU A 69 -7.53 -19.01 2.71
N GLU A 70 -8.81 -18.70 2.51
CA GLU A 70 -9.80 -19.64 2.00
C GLU A 70 -10.14 -19.27 0.55
N ARG A 71 -9.97 -20.21 -0.38
CA ARG A 71 -10.33 -19.98 -1.78
C ARG A 71 -11.84 -19.84 -1.90
N ILE A 72 -12.30 -18.80 -2.59
CA ILE A 72 -13.71 -18.55 -2.84
C ILE A 72 -13.99 -18.42 -4.35
N THR A 73 -15.25 -18.62 -4.74
CA THR A 73 -15.71 -18.40 -6.11
C THR A 73 -16.81 -17.35 -6.11
N ASP A 74 -16.45 -16.10 -6.38
CA ASP A 74 -17.36 -14.96 -6.48
C ASP A 74 -16.96 -14.09 -7.68
N PRO A 75 -17.71 -14.15 -8.80
CA PRO A 75 -17.40 -13.37 -10.00
C PRO A 75 -17.43 -11.86 -9.78
N VAL A 76 -18.27 -11.37 -8.87
CA VAL A 76 -18.42 -9.94 -8.58
C VAL A 76 -17.19 -9.44 -7.85
N VAL A 77 -16.77 -10.14 -6.78
CA VAL A 77 -15.56 -9.82 -6.01
C VAL A 77 -14.32 -9.91 -6.92
N LYS A 78 -14.24 -10.96 -7.75
CA LYS A 78 -13.12 -11.12 -8.71
C LYS A 78 -13.01 -9.93 -9.66
N SER A 79 -14.12 -9.53 -10.28
CA SER A 79 -14.14 -8.38 -11.19
C SER A 79 -13.72 -7.07 -10.49
N GLN A 80 -14.21 -6.85 -9.27
CA GLN A 80 -13.83 -5.67 -8.48
C GLN A 80 -12.34 -5.65 -8.13
N LEU A 81 -11.76 -6.78 -7.73
CA LEU A 81 -10.33 -6.89 -7.44
C LEU A 81 -9.48 -6.64 -8.68
N GLN A 82 -9.85 -7.23 -9.82
CA GLN A 82 -9.16 -7.02 -11.09
C GLN A 82 -9.19 -5.54 -11.51
N ALA A 83 -10.33 -4.87 -11.38
CA ALA A 83 -10.46 -3.44 -11.69
C ALA A 83 -9.60 -2.57 -10.77
N LYS A 84 -9.62 -2.82 -9.45
CA LYS A 84 -8.76 -2.12 -8.48
C LYS A 84 -7.28 -2.35 -8.77
N PHE A 85 -6.90 -3.58 -9.10
CA PHE A 85 -5.51 -3.92 -9.43
C PHE A 85 -5.04 -3.25 -10.73
N ALA A 86 -5.87 -3.23 -11.76
CA ALA A 86 -5.58 -2.50 -13.00
C ALA A 86 -5.35 -1.01 -12.73
N ARG A 87 -6.19 -0.39 -11.90
CA ARG A 87 -6.03 1.01 -11.49
C ARG A 87 -4.75 1.24 -10.69
N PHE A 88 -4.38 0.31 -9.80
CA PHE A 88 -3.11 0.36 -9.07
C PHE A 88 -1.91 0.36 -10.03
N LYS A 89 -1.88 -0.56 -11.00
CA LYS A 89 -0.82 -0.62 -12.02
C LYS A 89 -0.78 0.65 -12.87
N GLN A 90 -1.92 1.18 -13.28
CA GLN A 90 -1.99 2.43 -14.04
C GLN A 90 -1.37 3.60 -13.27
N LYS A 91 -1.71 3.75 -11.98
CA LYS A 91 -1.13 4.81 -11.13
C LYS A 91 0.39 4.67 -11.02
N ASN A 92 0.89 3.46 -10.80
CA ASN A 92 2.32 3.22 -10.70
C ASN A 92 3.03 3.55 -12.03
N ASN A 93 2.48 3.15 -13.17
CA ASN A 93 3.05 3.46 -14.49
C ASN A 93 3.09 4.98 -14.75
N LEU A 94 2.07 5.73 -14.32
CA LEU A 94 2.07 7.19 -14.43
C LEU A 94 3.16 7.86 -13.59
N ILE A 95 3.42 7.34 -12.39
CA ILE A 95 4.47 7.87 -11.51
C ILE A 95 5.85 7.48 -12.04
N SER A 96 6.04 6.22 -12.44
CA SER A 96 7.30 5.71 -12.98
C SER A 96 7.74 6.43 -14.26
N SER A 97 6.80 6.90 -15.08
CA SER A 97 7.11 7.67 -16.29
C SER A 97 7.39 9.15 -16.05
N LYS A 98 6.82 9.76 -15.00
CA LYS A 98 6.99 11.19 -14.68
C LYS A 98 8.12 11.48 -13.68
N GLY A 99 8.63 10.45 -13.00
CA GLY A 99 9.96 10.45 -12.38
C GLY A 99 10.14 11.25 -11.08
N LYS A 100 9.11 11.87 -10.50
CA LYS A 100 9.25 12.63 -9.24
C LYS A 100 8.20 12.23 -8.21
N LEU A 101 8.67 11.67 -7.08
CA LEU A 101 7.85 11.31 -5.91
C LEU A 101 7.73 12.46 -4.91
N ILE A 102 8.76 13.32 -4.81
CA ILE A 102 8.80 14.51 -3.96
C ILE A 102 9.42 15.69 -4.73
N PRO A 103 9.01 16.94 -4.41
CA PRO A 103 9.69 18.14 -4.89
C PRO A 103 11.16 18.19 -4.48
N ASP A 104 12.01 18.70 -5.39
CA ASP A 104 13.45 18.82 -5.15
C ASP A 104 13.76 19.71 -3.94
N SER A 105 12.96 20.75 -3.68
CA SER A 105 13.10 21.63 -2.52
C SER A 105 12.97 20.89 -1.18
N LEU A 106 12.03 19.96 -1.09
CA LEU A 106 11.84 19.13 0.11
C LEU A 106 12.96 18.11 0.26
N PHE A 107 13.41 17.51 -0.84
CA PHE A 107 14.56 16.62 -0.83
C PHE A 107 15.80 17.33 -0.29
N MET A 108 16.13 18.51 -0.81
CA MET A 108 17.32 19.27 -0.42
C MET A 108 17.27 19.79 1.03
N HIS A 109 16.08 20.13 1.55
CA HIS A 109 15.95 20.68 2.91
C HIS A 109 16.12 19.61 4.01
N TYR A 110 15.77 18.36 3.73
CA TYR A 110 15.79 17.26 4.71
C TYR A 110 16.85 16.19 4.43
N SER A 111 17.64 16.32 3.35
CA SER A 111 18.78 15.44 3.08
C SER A 111 20.03 15.90 3.84
N PRO A 112 20.82 14.98 4.43
CA PRO A 112 22.12 15.34 5.00
C PRO A 112 23.01 15.95 3.92
N GLN A 113 23.58 17.13 4.20
CA GLN A 113 24.64 17.69 3.35
C GLN A 113 25.90 16.84 3.58
N GLN A 114 26.44 16.24 2.52
CA GLN A 114 27.76 15.60 2.54
C GLN A 114 28.85 16.66 2.54
#